data_AF-A0A497G6A7-F1
#
_entry.id   AF-A0A497G6A7-F1
#
_cell.length_a   1.000
_cell.length_b   1.000
_cell.length_c   1.000
_cell.angle_alpha   90.00
_cell.angle_beta   90.00
_cell.angle_gamma   90.00
#
_symmetry.space_group_name_H-M   'P 1'
#
loop_
_entity.id
_entity.type
_entity.pdbx_description
1 polymer ?
#
loop_
_entity_poly.entity_id
_entity_poly.type
_entity_poly.pdbx_seq_one_letter_code
_entity_poly.pdbx_strand_id
1 'polypeptide(L)'
;PRELYDRPRVLKTEIGNVQGKIVLLVDDLARTGKTLIEAEKLLKNMGAKKVFKAVIVLKKNALFKPDFYGLLLDKCPYFPWEDL
;
A
#
# COMPACT_ATOMS: atom_id res chain seq x y z
N PRO A 1 2.43 -4.96 15.11
CA PRO A 1 2.10 -3.53 14.87
C PRO A 1 1.08 -3.03 15.90
N ARG A 2 1.33 -1.86 16.47
CA ARG A 2 0.38 -1.16 17.35
C ARG A 2 -0.75 -0.58 16.50
N GLU A 3 -2.00 -0.83 16.87
CA GLU A 3 -3.15 -0.25 16.19
C GLU A 3 -3.34 1.20 16.66
N LEU A 4 -3.26 2.15 15.73
CA LEU A 4 -3.39 3.59 16.02
C LEU A 4 -4.80 4.12 15.71
N TYR A 5 -5.47 3.51 14.72
CA TYR A 5 -6.80 3.90 14.24
C TYR A 5 -7.56 2.66 13.78
N ASP A 6 -8.89 2.67 13.90
CA ASP A 6 -9.78 1.57 13.46
C ASP A 6 -9.76 1.31 11.94
N ARG A 7 -9.29 2.29 11.16
CA ARG A 7 -9.13 2.22 9.70
C ARG A 7 -7.97 3.11 9.23
N PRO A 8 -7.34 2.81 8.07
CA PRO A 8 -6.32 3.68 7.51
C PRO A 8 -6.86 5.11 7.33
N ARG A 9 -6.04 6.10 7.70
CA ARG A 9 -6.34 7.52 7.52
C ARG A 9 -5.17 8.19 6.82
N VAL A 10 -5.48 8.91 5.75
CA VAL A 10 -4.50 9.79 5.10
C VAL A 10 -4.36 11.03 5.97
N LEU A 11 -3.16 11.26 6.51
CA LEU A 11 -2.88 12.40 7.39
C LEU A 11 -2.44 13.65 6.61
N LYS A 12 -1.78 13.46 5.46
CA LYS A 12 -1.31 14.53 4.60
C LYS A 12 -1.53 14.16 3.13
N THR A 13 -1.89 15.15 2.32
CA THR A 13 -2.17 15.00 0.88
C THR A 13 -1.26 15.87 0.03
N GLU A 14 -0.06 16.17 0.52
CA GLU A 14 0.99 16.89 -0.21
C GLU A 14 1.65 15.96 -1.25
N ILE A 15 0.86 15.62 -2.27
CA ILE A 15 1.27 14.75 -3.36
C ILE A 15 1.29 15.62 -4.61
N GLY A 16 2.35 15.51 -5.43
CA GLY A 16 2.44 16.24 -6.70
C GLY A 16 1.28 15.91 -7.65
N ASN A 17 1.17 16.66 -8.76
CA ASN A 17 0.09 16.45 -9.74
C ASN A 17 0.13 15.02 -10.33
N VAL A 18 -0.96 14.27 -10.17
CA VAL A 18 -1.15 12.90 -10.71
C VAL A 18 -2.20 12.83 -11.82
N GLN A 19 -2.82 13.94 -12.21
CA GLN A 19 -3.85 13.99 -13.27
C GLN A 19 -3.35 13.32 -14.55
N GLY A 20 -4.08 12.33 -15.05
CA GLY A 20 -3.78 11.60 -16.28
C GLY A 20 -2.56 10.65 -16.21
N LYS A 21 -1.87 10.58 -15.06
CA LYS A 21 -0.66 9.76 -14.91
C LYS A 21 -0.99 8.31 -14.57
N ILE A 22 -0.07 7.41 -14.92
CA ILE A 22 -0.03 6.04 -14.42
C ILE A 22 0.84 6.05 -13.17
N VAL A 23 0.30 5.60 -12.04
CA VAL A 23 0.95 5.64 -10.72
C VAL A 23 1.24 4.22 -10.25
N LEU A 24 2.43 4.01 -9.67
CA LEU A 24 2.77 2.81 -8.91
C LEU A 24 2.77 3.15 -7.42
N LEU A 25 1.83 2.58 -6.69
CA LEU A 25 1.74 2.67 -5.24
C LEU A 25 2.55 1.53 -4.62
N VAL A 26 3.49 1.87 -3.73
CA VAL A 26 4.43 0.90 -3.12
C VAL A 26 4.26 0.91 -1.60
N ASP A 27 4.27 -0.28 -1.01
CA ASP A 27 4.29 -0.50 0.44
C ASP A 27 5.22 -1.70 0.77
N ASP A 28 5.65 -1.88 2.01
CA ASP A 28 6.56 -2.98 2.36
C ASP A 28 5.84 -4.33 2.53
N LEU A 29 4.66 -4.33 3.17
CA LEU A 29 3.92 -5.53 3.53
C LEU A 29 2.41 -5.35 3.31
N ALA A 30 1.76 -6.30 2.62
CA ALA A 30 0.31 -6.38 2.56
C ALA A 30 -0.26 -7.66 3.19
N ARG A 31 -1.36 -7.49 3.94
CA ARG A 31 -2.23 -8.59 4.41
C ARG A 31 -3.70 -8.35 4.08
N THR A 32 -4.30 -7.31 4.66
CA THR A 32 -5.71 -6.96 4.41
C THR A 32 -5.86 -6.04 3.20
N GLY A 33 -4.80 -5.34 2.80
CA GLY A 33 -4.80 -4.38 1.69
C GLY A 33 -5.48 -3.05 1.97
N LYS A 34 -6.04 -2.84 3.17
CA LYS A 34 -6.81 -1.62 3.49
C LYS A 34 -6.00 -0.34 3.23
N THR A 35 -4.71 -0.31 3.58
CA THR A 35 -3.81 0.83 3.32
C THR A 35 -3.74 1.18 1.83
N LEU A 36 -3.40 0.17 1.00
CA LEU A 36 -3.26 0.35 -0.44
C LEU A 36 -4.59 0.74 -1.11
N ILE A 37 -5.72 0.20 -0.62
CA ILE A 37 -7.06 0.54 -1.12
C ILE A 37 -7.41 2.01 -0.84
N GLU A 38 -7.15 2.51 0.38
CA GLU A 38 -7.45 3.91 0.71
C GLU A 38 -6.53 4.89 -0.04
N ALA A 39 -5.25 4.56 -0.20
CA ALA A 39 -4.33 5.37 -1.00
C ALA A 39 -4.69 5.35 -2.50
N GLU A 40 -5.12 4.20 -3.06
CA GLU A 40 -5.61 4.13 -4.44
C GLU A 40 -6.85 5.02 -4.65
N LYS A 41 -7.80 5.04 -3.70
CA LYS A 41 -8.98 5.91 -3.78
C LYS A 41 -8.56 7.39 -3.84
N LEU A 42 -7.63 7.81 -2.99
CA LEU A 42 -7.10 9.18 -3.02
C LEU A 42 -6.50 9.52 -4.40
N LEU A 43 -5.61 8.67 -4.91
CA LEU A 43 -4.93 8.89 -6.20
C LEU A 43 -5.92 8.95 -7.37
N LYS A 44 -6.95 8.10 -7.37
CA LYS A 44 -8.03 8.13 -8.37
C LYS A 44 -8.86 9.41 -8.28
N ASN A 45 -9.19 9.86 -7.08
CA ASN A 45 -9.91 11.12 -6.86
C ASN A 45 -9.09 12.34 -7.31
N MET A 46 -7.76 12.26 -7.26
CA MET A 46 -6.84 13.26 -7.81
C MET A 46 -6.63 13.14 -9.33
N GLY A 47 -7.34 12.22 -9.99
CA GLY A 47 -7.36 12.07 -11.45
C GLY A 47 -6.25 11.20 -12.04
N ALA A 48 -5.63 10.33 -11.24
CA ALA A 48 -4.73 9.32 -11.78
C ALA A 48 -5.45 8.44 -12.82
N LYS A 49 -4.82 8.24 -13.99
CA LYS A 49 -5.37 7.42 -15.08
C LYS A 49 -5.40 5.94 -14.71
N LYS A 50 -4.38 5.46 -14.01
CA LYS A 50 -4.26 4.08 -13.54
C LYS A 50 -3.39 4.03 -12.29
N VAL A 51 -3.74 3.16 -11.36
CA VAL A 51 -2.97 2.93 -10.13
C VAL A 51 -2.64 1.43 -10.04
N PHE A 52 -1.36 1.11 -10.16
CA PHE A 52 -0.83 -0.21 -9.84
C PHE A 52 -0.36 -0.25 -8.38
N LYS A 53 -0.38 -1.43 -7.77
CA LYS A 53 0.00 -1.66 -6.38
C LYS A 53 1.11 -2.69 -6.33
N ALA A 54 2.22 -2.38 -5.66
CA ALA A 54 3.34 -3.27 -5.45
C ALA A 54 3.70 -3.37 -3.97
N VAL A 55 4.05 -4.56 -3.51
CA VAL A 55 4.60 -4.77 -2.17
C VAL A 55 5.85 -5.61 -2.18
N ILE A 56 6.73 -5.43 -1.18
CA ILE A 56 7.88 -6.33 -1.03
C ILE A 56 7.39 -7.70 -0.55
N VAL A 57 6.53 -7.74 0.48
CA VAL A 57 6.00 -8.97 1.08
C VAL A 57 4.47 -9.01 1.01
N LEU A 58 3.93 -10.11 0.49
CA LEU A 58 2.51 -10.45 0.57
C LEU A 58 2.32 -11.59 1.57
N LYS A 59 1.35 -11.46 2.49
CA LYS A 59 0.98 -12.57 3.38
C LYS A 59 0.31 -13.70 2.60
N LYS A 60 0.65 -14.97 2.89
CA LYS A 60 -0.01 -16.14 2.27
C LYS A 60 -1.52 -16.16 2.44
N ASN A 61 -2.03 -15.71 3.58
CA ASN A 61 -3.45 -15.59 3.88
C ASN A 61 -4.01 -14.18 3.60
N ALA A 62 -3.36 -13.42 2.70
CA ALA A 62 -3.86 -12.10 2.32
C ALA A 62 -5.22 -12.23 1.61
N LEU A 63 -6.17 -11.40 2.02
CA LEU A 63 -7.48 -11.24 1.36
C LEU A 63 -7.41 -10.27 0.18
N PHE A 64 -6.25 -9.66 -0.01
CA PHE A 64 -5.97 -8.64 -0.98
C PHE A 64 -4.84 -9.12 -1.89
N LYS A 65 -4.95 -8.85 -3.19
CA LYS A 65 -3.92 -9.17 -4.18
C LYS A 65 -3.42 -7.87 -4.85
N PRO A 66 -2.16 -7.47 -4.62
CA PRO A 66 -1.55 -6.37 -5.36
C PRO A 66 -1.25 -6.80 -6.81
N ASP A 67 -0.96 -5.83 -7.66
CA ASP A 67 -0.52 -6.09 -9.04
C ASP A 67 0.85 -6.77 -9.07
N PHE A 68 1.73 -6.43 -8.12
CA PHE A 68 3.06 -7.00 -7.98
C PHE A 68 3.39 -7.32 -6.51
N TYR A 69 4.14 -8.41 -6.28
CA TYR A 69 4.76 -8.68 -4.98
C TYR A 69 6.11 -9.39 -5.15
N GLY A 70 7.07 -9.11 -4.28
CA GLY A 70 8.39 -9.75 -4.31
C GLY A 70 8.41 -11.13 -3.66
N LEU A 71 7.85 -11.24 -2.44
CA LEU A 71 7.87 -12.44 -1.63
C LEU A 71 6.46 -12.79 -1.14
N LEU A 72 6.16 -14.09 -1.09
CA LEU A 72 4.93 -14.62 -0.49
C LEU A 72 5.27 -15.36 0.80
N LEU A 73 4.98 -14.74 1.95
CA LEU A 73 5.39 -15.25 3.26
C LEU A 73 4.19 -15.46 4.19
N ASP A 74 4.29 -16.46 5.06
CA ASP A 74 3.31 -16.65 6.14
C ASP A 74 3.77 -15.94 7.43
N LYS A 75 5.07 -16.00 7.71
CA LYS A 75 5.73 -15.40 8.87
C LYS A 75 5.80 -13.87 8.76
N CYS A 76 5.90 -13.18 9.89
CA CYS A 76 6.09 -11.73 9.90
C CYS A 76 7.54 -11.42 9.54
N PRO A 77 7.80 -10.63 8.48
CA PRO A 77 9.15 -10.16 8.20
C PRO A 77 9.60 -9.18 9.29
N TYR A 78 10.90 -9.14 9.51
CA TYR A 78 11.56 -8.05 10.23
C TYR A 78 12.35 -7.26 9.18
N PHE A 79 11.99 -6.01 8.96
CA PHE A 79 12.64 -5.20 7.94
C PHE A 79 13.81 -4.41 8.53
N PRO A 80 14.89 -4.16 7.77
CA PRO A 80 16.06 -3.42 8.27
C PRO A 80 15.77 -1.99 8.76
N TRP A 81 14.68 -1.38 8.31
CA TRP A 81 14.27 -0.03 8.71
C TRP A 81 13.41 0.02 9.98
N GLU A 82 13.08 -1.14 10.59
CA GLU A 82 12.35 -1.18 11.87
C GLU A 82 13.27 -0.82 13.06
N ASP A 83 14.59 -0.87 12.86
CA ASP A 83 15.62 -0.48 13.83
C ASP A 83 15.99 1.02 13.74
N LEU A 84 15.40 1.79 12.82
CA LEU A 84 15.66 3.22 12.60
C LEU A 84 14.74 4.11 13.44
#